data_AF-A0AA38BSZ6-F1
#
_entry.id   AF-A0AA38BSZ6-F1
#
_cell.length_a   1.000
_cell.length_b   1.000
_cell.length_c   1.000
_cell.angle_alpha   90.00
_cell.angle_beta   90.00
_cell.angle_gamma   90.00
#
_symmetry.space_group_name_H-M   'P 1'
#
loop_
_entity.id
_entity.type
_entity.pdbx_description
1 polymer ?
#
loop_
_entity_poly.entity_id
_entity_poly.type
_entity_poly.pdbx_seq_one_letter_code
_entity_poly.pdbx_strand_id
1 'polypeptide(L)'
;DQHEELKVQCMELKEKFIEECKEHKQLYNKLLELKGNIRVFCRCHTLSAEEVAEGAISIADFEAAKDDELNIRSNGAPKRVFKFNLVFTPQDNQVDVFVDTAPVVVSVLDGYNVCIFSYGQTGTGKTFTMEVTE
;
A
#
# COMPACT_ATOMS: atom_id res chain seq x y z
N ASP A 1 46.38 -13.52 -20.84
CA ASP A 1 46.09 -12.09 -20.67
C ASP A 1 44.63 -11.68 -20.77
N GLN A 2 43.77 -12.33 -21.57
CA GLN A 2 42.31 -12.04 -21.57
C GLN A 2 41.58 -12.33 -20.24
N HIS A 3 42.01 -13.36 -19.50
CA HIS A 3 41.39 -13.71 -18.23
C HIS A 3 41.61 -12.64 -17.14
N GLU A 4 42.74 -11.95 -17.18
CA GLU A 4 43.05 -10.90 -16.20
C GLU A 4 42.30 -9.61 -16.55
N GLU A 5 42.19 -9.27 -17.83
CA GLU A 5 41.35 -8.17 -18.31
C GLU A 5 39.88 -8.36 -17.94
N LEU A 6 39.34 -9.58 -18.09
CA LEU A 6 37.97 -9.90 -17.71
C LEU A 6 37.74 -9.76 -16.19
N LYS A 7 38.72 -10.13 -15.36
CA LYS A 7 38.62 -9.95 -13.90
C LYS A 7 38.56 -8.48 -13.52
N VAL A 8 39.39 -7.64 -14.13
CA VAL A 8 39.41 -6.19 -13.89
C VAL A 8 38.05 -5.60 -14.25
N GLN A 9 37.51 -5.93 -15.43
CA GLN A 9 36.18 -5.49 -15.83
C GLN A 9 35.08 -5.96 -14.86
N CYS A 10 35.13 -7.22 -14.39
CA CYS A 10 34.19 -7.70 -13.38
C CYS A 10 34.30 -6.97 -12.04
N MET A 11 35.51 -6.58 -11.62
CA MET A 11 35.70 -5.80 -10.39
C MET A 11 35.13 -4.38 -10.55
N GLU A 12 35.43 -3.71 -11.66
CA GLU A 12 34.89 -2.38 -11.97
C GLU A 12 33.36 -2.38 -12.07
N LEU A 13 32.76 -3.38 -12.74
CA LEU A 13 31.31 -3.52 -12.80
C LEU A 13 30.69 -3.74 -11.42
N LYS A 14 31.33 -4.54 -10.56
CA LYS A 14 30.85 -4.78 -9.19
C LYS A 14 30.89 -3.50 -8.36
N GLU A 15 31.95 -2.71 -8.47
CA GLU A 15 32.08 -1.45 -7.74
C GLU A 15 31.00 -0.45 -8.16
N LYS A 16 30.83 -0.25 -9.47
CA LYS A 16 29.74 0.59 -10.02
C LYS A 16 28.36 0.12 -9.59
N PHE A 17 28.13 -1.20 -9.60
CA PHE A 17 26.86 -1.76 -9.15
C PHE A 17 26.58 -1.45 -7.67
N ILE A 18 27.59 -1.54 -6.80
CA ILE A 18 27.44 -1.21 -5.38
C ILE A 18 27.14 0.28 -5.18
N GLU A 19 27.80 1.16 -5.92
CA GLU A 19 27.58 2.61 -5.87
C GLU A 19 26.15 2.96 -6.30
N GLU A 20 25.69 2.43 -7.43
CA GLU A 20 24.31 2.56 -7.91
C GLU A 20 23.29 2.04 -6.90
N CYS A 21 23.51 0.87 -6.29
CA CYS A 21 22.62 0.33 -5.26
C CYS A 21 22.52 1.27 -4.05
N LYS A 22 23.62 1.92 -3.67
CA LYS A 22 23.64 2.88 -2.56
C LYS A 22 22.86 4.15 -2.89
N GLU A 23 23.04 4.69 -4.10
CA GLU A 23 22.29 5.86 -4.55
C GLU A 23 20.80 5.56 -4.71
N HIS A 24 20.46 4.42 -5.33
CA HIS A 24 19.08 3.95 -5.46
C HIS A 24 18.39 3.87 -4.11
N LYS A 25 19.03 3.25 -3.10
CA LYS A 25 18.53 3.19 -1.72
C LYS A 25 18.27 4.58 -1.14
N GLN A 26 19.19 5.53 -1.31
CA GLN A 26 19.04 6.88 -0.78
C GLN A 26 17.87 7.63 -1.43
N LEU A 27 17.80 7.61 -2.76
CA LEU A 27 16.73 8.24 -3.53
C LEU A 27 15.37 7.63 -3.21
N TYR A 28 15.32 6.30 -3.09
CA TYR A 28 14.09 5.57 -2.79
C TYR A 28 13.51 5.96 -1.44
N ASN A 29 14.33 5.96 -0.38
CA ASN A 29 13.87 6.36 0.94
C ASN A 29 13.49 7.85 0.98
N LYS A 30 14.22 8.72 0.25
CA LYS A 30 13.84 10.13 0.12
C LYS A 30 12.48 10.31 -0.55
N LEU A 31 12.19 9.54 -1.59
CA LEU A 31 10.89 9.55 -2.25
C LEU A 31 9.77 9.13 -1.28
N LEU A 32 10.02 8.13 -0.45
CA LEU A 32 9.04 7.68 0.54
C LEU A 32 8.78 8.71 1.64
N GLU A 33 9.83 9.41 2.10
CA GLU A 33 9.70 10.53 3.04
C GLU A 33 8.85 11.66 2.44
N LEU A 34 9.07 12.01 1.17
CA LEU A 34 8.32 13.06 0.47
C LEU A 34 6.84 12.71 0.30
N LYS A 35 6.52 11.42 0.10
CA LYS A 35 5.13 10.91 0.12
C LYS A 35 4.50 10.91 1.52
N GLY A 36 5.30 11.13 2.57
CA GLY A 36 4.88 11.11 3.97
C GLY A 36 5.28 9.81 4.68
N ASN A 37 5.81 9.99 5.89
CA ASN A 37 6.23 8.90 6.80
C ASN A 37 5.05 8.18 7.45
N ILE A 38 3.90 8.85 7.52
CA ILE A 38 2.63 8.28 7.98
C ILE A 38 1.70 8.30 6.80
N ARG A 39 1.16 7.14 6.46
CA ARG A 39 0.16 6.97 5.40
C ARG A 39 -1.05 6.26 5.97
N VAL A 40 -2.22 6.76 5.63
CA VAL A 40 -3.50 6.21 6.04
C VAL A 40 -4.22 5.77 4.78
N PHE A 41 -4.42 4.47 4.67
CA PHE A 41 -5.22 3.86 3.61
C PHE A 41 -6.60 3.49 4.16
N CYS A 42 -7.64 3.74 3.37
CA CYS A 42 -8.96 3.21 3.65
C CYS A 42 -9.20 1.99 2.77
N ARG A 43 -9.71 0.90 3.33
CA ARG A 43 -10.11 -0.28 2.57
C ARG A 43 -11.53 -0.66 2.92
N CYS A 44 -12.41 -0.63 1.93
CA CYS A 44 -13.79 -1.04 2.08
C CYS A 44 -13.98 -2.46 1.55
N HIS A 45 -14.51 -3.34 2.41
CA HIS A 45 -14.81 -4.71 2.03
C HIS A 45 -16.20 -4.81 1.39
N THR A 46 -16.39 -5.81 0.53
CA THR A 46 -17.72 -6.18 0.02
C THR A 46 -18.64 -6.61 1.16
N LEU A 47 -19.94 -6.35 1.01
CA LEU A 47 -20.92 -6.95 1.91
C LEU A 47 -20.90 -8.47 1.74
N SER A 48 -21.01 -9.19 2.84
CA SER A 48 -21.12 -10.65 2.83
C SER A 48 -22.48 -11.07 2.26
N ALA A 49 -22.58 -12.32 1.78
CA ALA A 49 -23.85 -12.86 1.28
C ALA A 49 -24.95 -12.85 2.36
N GLU A 50 -24.55 -13.03 3.62
CA GLU A 50 -25.44 -12.99 4.79
C GLU A 50 -25.95 -11.56 5.04
N GLU A 51 -25.06 -10.57 5.00
CA GLU A 51 -25.42 -9.15 5.15
C GLU A 51 -26.38 -8.69 4.04
N VAL A 52 -26.14 -9.13 2.80
CA VAL A 52 -27.03 -8.85 1.67
C VAL A 52 -28.39 -9.53 1.87
N ALA A 53 -28.42 -10.76 2.36
CA ALA A 53 -29.67 -11.48 2.64
C ALA A 53 -30.48 -10.84 3.79
N GLU A 54 -29.80 -10.22 4.75
CA GLU A 54 -30.40 -9.43 5.83
C GLU A 54 -30.83 -8.02 5.38
N GLY A 55 -30.57 -7.64 4.13
CA GLY A 55 -30.96 -6.36 3.55
C GLY A 55 -30.01 -5.20 3.86
N ALA A 56 -28.76 -5.49 4.25
CA ALA A 56 -27.74 -4.47 4.42
C ALA A 56 -27.39 -3.79 3.08
N ILE A 57 -27.07 -2.50 3.15
CA ILE A 57 -26.72 -1.68 1.99
C ILE A 57 -25.43 -0.93 2.30
N SER A 58 -24.53 -0.83 1.31
CA SER A 58 -23.33 -0.01 1.45
C SER A 58 -23.72 1.45 1.64
N ILE A 59 -23.27 2.03 2.75
CA ILE A 59 -23.35 3.48 2.99
C ILE A 59 -22.18 4.23 2.36
N ALA A 60 -21.14 3.50 1.93
CA ALA A 60 -19.98 4.04 1.26
C ALA A 60 -20.25 4.27 -0.22
N ASP A 61 -19.79 5.41 -0.71
CA ASP A 61 -19.86 5.89 -2.08
C ASP A 61 -18.44 6.11 -2.59
N PHE A 62 -18.11 5.45 -3.69
CA PHE A 62 -16.75 5.32 -4.20
C PHE A 62 -16.51 6.15 -5.46
N GLU A 63 -17.45 7.01 -5.87
CA GLU A 63 -17.28 7.85 -7.08
C GLU A 63 -16.03 8.73 -7.02
N ALA A 64 -15.67 9.20 -5.82
CA ALA A 64 -14.49 10.03 -5.56
C ALA A 64 -13.26 9.23 -5.07
N ALA A 65 -13.30 7.89 -5.11
CA ALA A 65 -12.19 7.06 -4.62
C ALA A 65 -10.90 7.30 -5.42
N LYS A 66 -11.02 7.69 -6.69
CA LYS A 66 -9.87 8.07 -7.56
C LYS A 66 -9.18 9.37 -7.11
N ASP A 67 -9.87 10.19 -6.32
CA ASP A 67 -9.35 11.44 -5.74
C ASP A 67 -8.91 11.24 -4.27
N ASP A 68 -8.75 9.97 -3.85
CA ASP A 68 -8.44 9.55 -2.48
C ASP A 68 -9.49 9.99 -1.44
N GLU A 69 -10.74 10.14 -1.88
CA GLU A 69 -11.86 10.57 -1.05
C GLU A 69 -12.93 9.47 -0.92
N LEU A 70 -13.29 9.17 0.32
CA LEU A 70 -14.39 8.28 0.67
C LEU A 70 -15.58 9.09 1.16
N ASN A 71 -16.71 8.78 0.56
CA ASN A 71 -17.96 9.46 0.78
C ASN A 71 -18.91 8.55 1.55
N ILE A 72 -19.38 8.98 2.73
CA ILE A 72 -20.32 8.20 3.55
C ILE A 72 -21.69 8.86 3.56
N ARG A 73 -22.70 8.11 3.10
CA ARG A 73 -24.12 8.49 3.13
C ARG A 73 -24.67 8.23 4.53
N SER A 74 -25.53 9.12 5.00
CA SER A 74 -26.18 9.00 6.30
C SER A 74 -27.65 9.42 6.17
N ASN A 75 -28.56 8.63 6.72
CA ASN A 75 -29.99 8.88 6.59
C ASN A 75 -30.37 10.20 7.26
N GLY A 76 -30.77 11.19 6.46
CA GLY A 76 -31.23 12.51 6.93
C GLY A 76 -30.12 13.48 7.35
N ALA A 77 -28.84 13.11 7.18
CA ALA A 77 -27.70 13.96 7.49
C ALA A 77 -26.86 14.24 6.23
N PRO A 78 -26.13 15.37 6.17
CA PRO A 78 -25.27 15.67 5.04
C PRO A 78 -24.19 14.61 4.86
N LYS A 79 -23.85 14.35 3.60
CA LYS A 79 -22.80 13.44 3.16
C LYS A 79 -21.49 13.80 3.87
N ARG A 80 -20.83 12.81 4.47
CA ARG A 80 -19.52 13.01 5.12
C ARG A 80 -18.43 12.60 4.15
N VAL A 81 -17.46 13.48 3.94
CA VAL A 81 -16.31 13.24 3.06
C VAL A 81 -15.08 13.03 3.94
N PHE A 82 -14.35 11.96 3.67
CA PHE A 82 -13.10 11.63 4.34
C PHE A 82 -11.99 11.51 3.30
N LYS A 83 -10.86 12.14 3.55
CA LYS A 83 -9.69 12.09 2.66
C LYS A 83 -8.60 11.20 3.25
N PHE A 84 -8.04 10.35 2.41
CA PHE A 84 -6.99 9.39 2.76
C PHE A 84 -5.79 9.57 1.83
N ASN A 85 -4.75 8.75 2.04
CA ASN A 85 -3.67 8.64 1.06
C ASN A 85 -4.03 7.74 -0.12
N LEU A 86 -4.97 6.81 0.10
CA LEU A 86 -5.57 5.95 -0.92
C LEU A 86 -6.86 5.33 -0.36
N VAL A 87 -7.85 5.14 -1.23
CA VAL A 87 -9.12 4.48 -0.90
C VAL A 87 -9.28 3.23 -1.78
N PHE A 88 -9.12 2.06 -1.18
CA PHE A 88 -9.44 0.78 -1.79
C PHE A 88 -10.94 0.51 -1.72
N THR A 89 -11.51 0.32 -2.88
CA THR A 89 -12.89 -0.07 -3.13
C THR A 89 -13.09 -1.58 -2.96
N PRO A 90 -14.33 -2.07 -2.89
CA PRO A 90 -14.60 -3.50 -2.83
C PRO A 90 -14.14 -4.29 -4.07
N GLN A 91 -13.72 -3.62 -5.14
CA GLN A 91 -13.20 -4.23 -6.35
C GLN A 91 -11.68 -4.49 -6.27
N ASP A 92 -10.99 -3.84 -5.34
CA ASP A 92 -9.53 -3.94 -5.19
C ASP A 92 -9.15 -5.18 -4.38
N ASN A 93 -8.28 -5.99 -4.96
CA ASN A 93 -7.88 -7.28 -4.41
C ASN A 93 -6.63 -7.16 -3.50
N GLN A 94 -6.16 -8.29 -2.96
CA GLN A 94 -4.97 -8.32 -2.09
C GLN A 94 -3.69 -7.86 -2.80
N VAL A 95 -3.56 -8.14 -4.10
CA VAL A 95 -2.41 -7.74 -4.91
C VAL A 95 -2.38 -6.22 -5.05
N ASP A 96 -3.52 -5.59 -5.30
CA ASP A 96 -3.62 -4.13 -5.41
C ASP A 96 -3.16 -3.45 -4.10
N VAL A 97 -3.66 -3.94 -2.96
CA VAL A 97 -3.23 -3.46 -1.62
C VAL A 97 -1.73 -3.68 -1.39
N PHE A 98 -1.19 -4.82 -1.84
CA PHE A 98 0.22 -5.11 -1.71
C PHE A 98 1.08 -4.18 -2.57
N VAL A 99 0.69 -3.89 -3.80
CA VAL A 99 1.46 -3.03 -4.72
C VAL A 99 1.68 -1.64 -4.11
N ASP A 100 0.67 -1.07 -3.44
CA ASP A 100 0.79 0.24 -2.78
C ASP A 100 1.55 0.23 -1.44
N THR A 101 1.58 -0.93 -0.76
CA THR A 101 2.30 -1.09 0.52
C THR A 101 3.73 -1.62 0.35
N ALA A 102 4.03 -2.29 -0.77
CA ALA A 102 5.34 -2.84 -1.13
C ALA A 102 6.49 -1.84 -0.99
N PRO A 103 6.30 -0.54 -1.30
CA PRO A 103 7.40 0.40 -1.13
C PRO A 103 7.87 0.55 0.31
N VAL A 104 6.96 0.43 1.26
CA VAL A 104 7.27 0.47 2.69
C VAL A 104 8.03 -0.80 3.10
N VAL A 105 7.74 -1.95 2.48
CA VAL A 105 8.47 -3.21 2.72
C VAL A 105 9.93 -3.11 2.25
N VAL A 106 10.18 -2.46 1.11
CA VAL A 106 11.56 -2.23 0.62
C VAL A 106 12.37 -1.40 1.62
N SER A 107 11.78 -0.40 2.28
CA SER A 107 12.47 0.36 3.34
C SER A 107 12.91 -0.52 4.51
N VAL A 108 12.17 -1.60 4.84
CA VAL A 108 12.59 -2.55 5.87
C VAL A 108 13.88 -3.26 5.47
N LEU A 109 13.98 -3.70 4.21
CA LEU A 109 15.20 -4.32 3.67
C LEU A 109 16.39 -3.35 3.66
N ASP A 110 16.09 -2.06 3.54
CA ASP A 110 17.05 -0.97 3.65
C ASP A 110 17.46 -0.64 5.10
N GLY A 111 16.89 -1.30 6.10
CA GLY A 111 17.24 -1.12 7.51
C GLY A 111 16.43 -0.05 8.23
N TYR A 112 15.27 0.35 7.70
CA TYR A 112 14.34 1.25 8.37
C TYR A 112 13.31 0.48 9.19
N ASN A 113 12.91 1.05 10.32
CA ASN A 113 11.82 0.52 11.12
C ASN A 113 10.49 0.96 10.52
N VAL A 114 9.63 -0.02 10.22
CA VAL A 114 8.30 0.19 9.65
C VAL A 114 7.27 -0.45 10.56
N CYS A 115 6.10 0.19 10.64
CA CYS A 115 4.92 -0.37 11.30
C CYS A 115 3.74 -0.31 10.31
N ILE A 116 3.11 -1.47 10.08
CA ILE A 116 1.84 -1.57 9.36
C ILE A 116 0.84 -2.19 10.33
N PHE A 117 -0.30 -1.53 10.49
CA PHE A 117 -1.38 -2.03 11.33
C PHE A 117 -2.71 -1.77 10.64
N SER A 118 -3.69 -2.63 10.90
CA SER A 118 -5.05 -2.50 10.41
C SER A 118 -5.97 -2.06 11.55
N TYR A 119 -6.88 -1.13 11.26
CA TYR A 119 -7.82 -0.58 12.23
C TYR A 119 -9.25 -0.68 11.70
N GLY A 120 -10.20 -1.01 12.57
CA GLY A 120 -11.60 -1.18 12.24
C GLY A 120 -12.34 -2.08 13.21
N GLN A 121 -13.68 -2.07 13.18
CA GLN A 121 -14.50 -2.95 14.01
C GLN A 121 -14.32 -4.43 13.64
N THR A 122 -14.79 -5.35 14.48
CA THR A 122 -14.81 -6.78 14.14
C THR A 122 -15.63 -7.02 12.86
N GLY A 123 -15.15 -7.89 11.97
CA GLY A 123 -15.80 -8.19 10.68
C GLY A 123 -15.33 -7.33 9.50
N THR A 124 -14.59 -6.23 9.69
CA THR A 124 -14.18 -5.33 8.57
C THR A 124 -12.96 -5.80 7.79
N GLY A 125 -12.57 -7.07 7.88
CA GLY A 125 -11.44 -7.60 7.10
C GLY A 125 -10.04 -7.20 7.58
N LYS A 126 -9.84 -6.84 8.86
CA LYS A 126 -8.50 -6.58 9.42
C LYS A 126 -7.53 -7.76 9.25
N THR A 127 -7.94 -8.94 9.69
CA THR A 127 -7.17 -10.19 9.57
C THR A 127 -6.99 -10.58 8.11
N PHE A 128 -8.05 -10.47 7.31
CA PHE A 128 -8.00 -10.70 5.86
C PHE A 128 -6.94 -9.84 5.17
N THR A 129 -6.89 -8.55 5.51
CA THR A 129 -5.90 -7.61 4.94
C THR A 129 -4.46 -7.97 5.30
N MET A 130 -4.21 -8.48 6.52
CA MET A 130 -2.86 -8.72 7.02
C MET A 130 -2.33 -10.13 6.71
N GLU A 131 -3.19 -11.15 6.71
CA GLU A 131 -2.76 -12.56 6.75
C GLU A 131 -3.22 -13.39 5.54
N VAL A 132 -4.26 -12.98 4.81
CA VAL A 132 -4.91 -13.86 3.83
C VAL A 132 -4.36 -13.67 2.42
N THR A 133 -4.04 -14.80 1.79
CA THR A 133 -3.73 -14.94 0.37
C THR A 133 -4.89 -15.71 -0.27
N GLU A 134 -5.62 -15.07 -1.18
CA GLU A 134 -6.39 -15.78 -2.22
C GLU A 134 -5.61 -15.73 -3.53
#